data_AF-A0A520JF04-F1
#
_entry.id   AF-A0A520JF04-F1
#
_cell.length_a   1.000
_cell.length_b   1.000
_cell.length_c   1.000
_cell.angle_alpha   90.00
_cell.angle_beta   90.00
_cell.angle_gamma   90.00
#
_symmetry.space_group_name_H-M   'P 1'
#
loop_
_entity.id
_entity.type
_entity.pdbx_description
1 polymer ?
#
loop_
_entity_poly.entity_id
_entity_poly.type
_entity_poly.pdbx_seq_one_letter_code
_entity_poly.pdbx_strand_id
1 'polypeptide(L)'
;MKSVPSSAPISAPTLPPLVDNPFAPEVFATGLAGLANLSGVIVLTLESARCDHTRDAPSVERVVVGRVALTSGAAQDLVAALNQFLEQQGLSPSKAMAAGSTFQ
;
A
#
# COMPACT_ATOMS: atom_id res chain seq x y z
N MET A 1 -47.03 18.67 -40.09
CA MET A 1 -46.19 18.61 -38.88
C MET A 1 -45.27 17.40 -39.01
N LYS A 2 -43.95 17.61 -39.14
CA LYS A 2 -42.96 16.55 -39.39
C LYS A 2 -42.50 16.01 -38.03
N SER A 3 -42.75 14.72 -37.76
CA SER A 3 -42.34 14.06 -36.51
C SER A 3 -40.82 13.99 -36.42
N VAL A 4 -40.28 14.40 -35.27
CA VAL A 4 -38.85 14.28 -34.95
C VAL A 4 -38.61 12.83 -34.48
N PRO A 5 -37.56 12.13 -34.97
CA PRO A 5 -37.29 10.78 -34.51
C PRO A 5 -36.82 10.80 -33.05
N SER A 6 -37.50 10.01 -32.22
CA SER A 6 -37.10 9.77 -30.83
C SER A 6 -35.76 9.04 -30.82
N SER A 7 -34.73 9.65 -30.21
CA SER A 7 -33.41 9.04 -30.07
C SER A 7 -33.49 7.79 -29.21
N ALA A 8 -32.99 6.66 -29.72
CA ALA A 8 -32.91 5.41 -28.96
C ALA A 8 -32.13 5.63 -27.64
N PRO A 9 -32.54 5.00 -26.53
CA PRO A 9 -31.85 5.15 -25.25
C PRO A 9 -30.41 4.61 -25.36
N ILE A 10 -29.44 5.42 -24.95
CA ILE A 10 -28.04 5.03 -24.86
C ILE A 10 -27.95 3.94 -23.77
N SER A 11 -27.56 2.73 -24.15
CA SER A 11 -27.38 1.63 -23.19
C SER A 11 -26.31 2.00 -22.17
N ALA A 12 -26.65 1.95 -20.87
CA ALA A 12 -25.69 2.20 -19.81
C ALA A 12 -24.55 1.16 -19.90
N PRO A 13 -23.28 1.56 -19.72
CA PRO A 13 -22.16 0.63 -19.74
C PRO A 13 -22.31 -0.38 -18.61
N THR A 14 -22.25 -1.67 -18.94
CA THR A 14 -22.28 -2.76 -17.96
C THR A 14 -21.03 -2.67 -17.08
N LEU A 15 -21.21 -2.55 -15.76
CA LEU A 15 -20.10 -2.58 -14.81
C LEU A 15 -19.44 -3.97 -14.86
N PRO A 16 -18.10 -4.08 -14.97
CA PRO A 16 -17.42 -5.36 -14.89
C PRO A 16 -17.74 -6.07 -13.57
N PRO A 17 -17.93 -7.41 -13.57
CA PRO A 17 -18.18 -8.15 -12.34
C PRO A 17 -16.94 -8.12 -11.44
N LEU A 18 -17.16 -7.94 -10.13
CA LEU A 18 -16.14 -8.14 -9.11
C LEU A 18 -15.90 -9.65 -8.94
N VAL A 19 -14.65 -10.09 -9.05
CA VAL A 19 -14.27 -11.50 -8.90
C VAL A 19 -13.20 -11.60 -7.81
N ASP A 20 -13.50 -12.33 -6.74
CA ASP A 20 -12.54 -12.63 -5.68
C ASP A 20 -11.53 -13.66 -6.18
N ASN A 21 -10.23 -13.34 -6.09
CA ASN A 21 -9.15 -14.26 -6.44
C ASN A 21 -8.41 -14.70 -5.17
N PRO A 22 -8.67 -15.92 -4.65
CA PRO A 22 -8.01 -16.41 -3.44
C PRO A 22 -6.53 -16.80 -3.66
N PHE A 23 -6.06 -16.80 -4.90
CA PHE A 23 -4.66 -17.10 -5.25
C PHE A 23 -3.84 -15.82 -5.49
N ALA A 24 -4.36 -14.66 -5.08
CA ALA A 24 -3.60 -13.43 -5.13
C ALA A 24 -2.34 -13.57 -4.25
N PRO A 25 -1.14 -13.20 -4.75
CA PRO A 25 0.07 -13.24 -3.94
C PRO A 25 -0.04 -12.32 -2.72
N GLU A 26 0.27 -12.86 -1.54
CA GLU A 26 0.40 -12.08 -0.31
C GLU A 26 1.87 -11.74 -0.07
N VAL A 27 2.14 -10.48 0.31
CA VAL A 27 3.48 -10.02 0.67
C VAL A 27 3.53 -9.81 2.17
N PHE A 28 4.34 -10.63 2.85
CA PHE A 28 4.65 -10.44 4.27
C PHE A 28 5.93 -9.63 4.40
N ALA A 29 5.79 -8.43 4.95
CA ALA A 29 6.90 -7.53 5.27
C ALA A 29 7.03 -7.35 6.78
N THR A 30 8.26 -7.31 7.28
CA THR A 30 8.56 -7.05 8.70
C THR A 30 9.06 -5.63 8.95
N GLY A 31 9.26 -4.85 7.89
CA GLY A 31 9.75 -3.48 8.00
C GLY A 31 9.51 -2.65 6.75
N LEU A 32 9.79 -1.35 6.90
CA LEU A 32 9.80 -0.35 5.84
C LEU A 32 11.26 0.10 5.63
N ALA A 33 11.81 -0.19 4.46
CA ALA A 33 13.19 0.10 4.07
C ALA A 33 13.42 1.55 3.65
N GLY A 34 12.37 2.22 3.18
CA GLY A 34 12.51 3.54 2.60
C GLY A 34 11.25 4.10 2.00
N LEU A 35 11.29 5.42 1.84
CA LEU A 35 10.27 6.26 1.25
C LEU A 35 10.92 7.12 0.16
N ALA A 36 10.28 7.19 -1.01
CA ALA A 36 10.71 8.08 -2.08
C ALA A 36 9.51 8.86 -2.63
N ASN A 37 9.73 10.14 -2.95
CA ASN A 37 8.76 10.94 -3.70
C ASN A 37 9.26 11.12 -5.13
N LEU A 38 8.58 10.47 -6.07
CA LEU A 38 8.88 10.52 -7.49
C LEU A 38 7.78 11.33 -8.19
N SER A 39 7.93 12.65 -8.21
CA SER A 39 7.01 13.58 -8.88
C SER A 39 5.53 13.43 -8.44
N GLY A 40 5.29 13.31 -7.12
CA GLY A 40 3.95 13.13 -6.57
C GLY A 40 3.47 11.68 -6.49
N VAL A 41 4.34 10.73 -6.85
CA VAL A 41 4.17 9.32 -6.53
C VAL A 41 5.02 8.98 -5.32
N ILE A 42 4.37 8.61 -4.22
CA ILE A 42 5.02 8.16 -3.00
C ILE A 42 5.27 6.66 -3.11
N VAL A 43 6.54 6.26 -3.08
CA VAL A 43 6.95 4.85 -3.15
C VAL A 43 7.41 4.40 -1.77
N LEU A 44 6.73 3.40 -1.22
CA LEU A 44 7.11 2.69 -0.01
C LEU A 44 7.90 1.44 -0.42
N THR A 45 9.08 1.25 0.15
CA THR A 45 9.87 0.02 -0.03
C THR A 45 9.75 -0.84 1.22
N LEU A 46 9.18 -2.03 1.06
CA LEU A 46 8.95 -2.98 2.15
C LEU A 46 10.07 -4.01 2.20
N GLU A 47 10.46 -4.39 3.41
CA GLU A 47 11.59 -5.30 3.65
C GLU A 47 11.26 -6.44 4.60
N SER A 48 12.10 -7.47 4.54
CA SER A 48 12.15 -8.52 5.54
C SER A 48 13.58 -8.97 5.77
N ALA A 49 13.87 -9.41 6.99
CA ALA A 49 15.09 -10.18 7.25
C ALA A 49 14.91 -11.62 6.71
N ARG A 50 15.93 -12.12 6.02
CA ARG A 50 16.03 -13.52 5.56
C ARG A 50 17.43 -14.03 5.87
N CYS A 51 17.51 -15.22 6.43
CA CYS A 51 18.78 -15.90 6.64
C CYS A 51 18.99 -16.91 5.52
N ASP A 52 20.13 -16.83 4.84
CA ASP A 52 20.53 -17.85 3.87
C ASP A 52 21.26 -18.99 4.59
N HIS A 53 20.50 -20.04 4.91
CA HIS A 53 21.02 -21.24 5.58
C HIS A 53 21.79 -22.19 4.64
N THR A 54 21.91 -21.86 3.35
CA THR A 54 22.65 -22.69 2.39
C THR A 54 24.14 -22.36 2.33
N ARG A 55 24.59 -21.28 3.00
CA ARG A 55 26.00 -20.85 3.05
C ARG A 55 26.73 -21.46 4.25
N ASP A 56 28.02 -21.76 4.07
CA ASP A 56 28.90 -22.25 5.15
C ASP A 56 28.98 -21.30 6.36
N ALA A 57 28.86 -19.99 6.11
CA ALA A 57 28.71 -18.96 7.14
C ALA A 57 27.39 -18.20 6.91
N PRO A 58 26.27 -18.61 7.56
CA PRO A 58 24.97 -18.03 7.31
C PRO A 58 24.92 -16.57 7.76
N SER A 59 24.38 -15.71 6.90
CA SER A 59 24.18 -14.29 7.16
C SER A 59 22.69 -13.93 7.08
N VAL A 60 22.24 -13.06 7.99
CA VAL A 60 20.92 -12.44 7.90
C VAL A 60 21.02 -11.23 6.97
N GLU A 61 20.31 -11.29 5.86
CA GLU A 61 20.22 -10.22 4.88
C GLU A 61 18.86 -9.55 4.98
N ARG A 62 18.87 -8.24 4.77
CA ARG A 62 17.66 -7.46 4.60
C ARG A 62 17.29 -7.45 3.13
N VAL A 63 16.14 -8.02 2.79
CA VAL A 63 15.68 -8.14 1.42
C VAL A 63 14.44 -7.31 1.17
N VAL A 64 14.37 -6.67 0.00
CA VAL A 64 13.16 -5.98 -0.46
C VAL A 64 12.14 -7.04 -0.85
N VAL A 65 10.97 -7.01 -0.21
CA VAL A 65 9.88 -7.96 -0.46
C VAL A 65 8.73 -7.33 -1.27
N GLY A 66 8.69 -6.00 -1.35
CA GLY A 66 7.69 -5.30 -2.14
C GLY A 66 7.96 -3.81 -2.26
N ARG A 67 7.36 -3.19 -3.28
CA ARG A 67 7.26 -1.75 -3.41
C ARG A 67 5.82 -1.36 -3.69
N VAL A 68 5.31 -0.39 -2.94
CA VAL A 68 3.96 0.15 -3.12
C VAL A 68 4.10 1.57 -3.63
N ALA A 69 3.57 1.85 -4.82
CA ALA A 69 3.53 3.18 -5.40
C ALA A 69 2.12 3.76 -5.24
N LEU A 70 2.02 4.88 -4.53
CA LEU A 70 0.77 5.56 -4.22
C LEU A 70 0.80 6.97 -4.80
N THR A 71 -0.35 7.49 -5.20
CA THR A 71 -0.49 8.94 -5.38
C THR A 71 -0.33 9.63 -4.02
N SER A 72 0.04 10.91 -4.01
CA SER A 72 0.12 11.69 -2.77
C SER A 72 -1.16 11.60 -1.93
N GLY A 73 -2.34 11.66 -2.56
CA GLY A 73 -3.62 11.52 -1.85
C GLY A 73 -3.79 10.16 -1.21
N ALA A 74 -3.55 9.07 -1.95
CA ALA A 74 -3.66 7.72 -1.40
C ALA A 74 -2.63 7.45 -0.29
N ALA A 75 -1.44 8.06 -0.37
CA ALA A 75 -0.45 7.99 0.69
C ALA A 75 -0.91 8.74 1.96
N GLN A 76 -1.56 9.90 1.82
CA GLN A 76 -2.15 10.63 2.94
C GLN A 76 -3.27 9.82 3.60
N ASP A 77 -4.16 9.22 2.80
CA ASP A 77 -5.25 8.37 3.30
C ASP A 77 -4.70 7.15 4.07
N LEU A 78 -3.66 6.50 3.53
CA LEU A 78 -2.97 5.38 4.19
C LEU A 78 -2.42 5.81 5.57
N VAL A 79 -1.72 6.94 5.64
CA VAL A 79 -1.15 7.44 6.89
C VAL A 79 -2.25 7.78 7.90
N ALA A 80 -3.33 8.44 7.47
CA ALA A 80 -4.44 8.79 8.34
C ALA A 80 -5.10 7.53 8.93
N ALA A 81 -5.43 6.55 8.08
CA ALA A 81 -6.06 5.31 8.50
C ALA A 81 -5.16 4.49 9.45
N LEU A 82 -3.87 4.35 9.12
CA LEU A 82 -2.92 3.61 9.95
C LEU A 82 -2.71 4.27 11.31
N ASN A 83 -2.54 5.59 11.36
CA ASN A 83 -2.39 6.32 12.61
C ASN A 83 -3.62 6.17 13.50
N GLN A 84 -4.83 6.34 12.94
CA GLN A 84 -6.07 6.15 13.67
C GLN A 84 -6.17 4.74 14.27
N PHE A 85 -5.80 3.71 13.49
CA PHE A 85 -5.82 2.33 13.96
C PHE A 85 -4.81 2.08 15.10
N LEU A 86 -3.59 2.58 14.97
CA LEU A 86 -2.55 2.44 16.01
C LEU A 86 -2.94 3.18 17.30
N GLU A 87 -3.58 4.35 17.20
CA GLU A 87 -4.10 5.07 18.35
C GLU A 87 -5.16 4.28 19.11
N GLN A 88 -6.07 3.60 18.40
CA GLN A 88 -7.07 2.72 19.02
C GLN A 88 -6.42 1.56 19.79
N GLN A 89 -5.21 1.14 19.41
CA GLN A 89 -4.43 0.12 20.11
C GLN A 89 -3.51 0.69 21.21
N GLY A 90 -3.53 2.00 21.44
CA GLY A 90 -2.63 2.67 22.39
C GLY A 90 -1.19 2.85 21.88
N LEU A 91 -0.91 2.51 20.61
CA LEU A 91 0.39 2.59 19.95
C LEU A 91 0.57 3.91 19.19
N SER A 92 0.21 5.04 19.82
CA SER A 92 0.21 6.34 19.14
C SER A 92 1.61 6.70 18.60
N PRO A 93 1.77 6.88 17.26
CA PRO A 93 3.06 7.23 16.66
C PRO A 93 3.60 8.55 17.17
N SER A 94 2.74 9.54 17.41
CA SER A 94 3.10 10.84 17.98
C SER A 94 3.73 10.70 19.36
N LYS A 95 3.19 9.82 20.21
CA LYS A 95 3.77 9.53 21.53
C LYS A 95 5.10 8.78 21.40
N ALA A 96 5.20 7.83 20.47
CA ALA A 96 6.44 7.09 20.23
C ALA A 96 7.58 8.01 19.74
N MET A 97 7.28 8.96 18.85
CA MET A 97 8.26 9.96 18.39
C MET A 97 8.64 10.95 19.49
N ALA A 98 7.68 11.40 20.31
CA ALA A 98 7.98 12.22 21.49
C ALA A 98 8.88 11.48 22.50
N ALA A 99 8.79 10.14 22.55
CA ALA A 99 9.69 9.29 23.33
C ALA A 99 11.05 8.99 22.64
N GLY A 100 11.31 9.61 21.48
CA GLY A 100 12.60 9.51 20.77
C GLY A 100 12.67 8.46 19.66
N SER A 101 11.55 7.81 19.31
CA SER A 101 11.53 6.89 18.17
C SER A 101 11.72 7.66 16.87
N THR A 102 12.64 7.21 16.01
CA THR A 102 12.86 7.77 14.68
C THR A 102 12.75 6.68 13.62
N PHE A 103 12.39 7.08 12.40
CA PHE A 103 12.53 6.21 11.24
C PHE A 103 14.04 6.02 10.99
N GLN A 104 14.50 4.77 11.03
CA GLN A 104 15.91 4.40 10.84
C GLN A 104 16.19 3.92 9.43
#